data_AF-A0AAD7UVV3-F1
#
_entry.id   AF-A0AAD7UVV3-F1
#
_cell.length_a   1.000
_cell.length_b   1.000
_cell.length_c   1.000
_cell.angle_alpha   90.00
_cell.angle_beta   90.00
_cell.angle_gamma   90.00
#
_symmetry.space_group_name_H-M   'P 1'
#
loop_
_entity.id
_entity.type
_entity.pdbx_description
1 polymer ?
#
loop_
_entity_poly.entity_id
_entity_poly.type
_entity_poly.pdbx_seq_one_letter_code
_entity_poly.pdbx_strand_id
1 'polypeptide(L)' 'MAGAAGLGFHPHFAGFWHRFAGKTLGATMWFWMMYRAKQDGPVLLGLQHPWDHHGDHHDEEH' A
#
# COMPACT_ATOMS: atom_id res chain seq x y z
N MET A 1 17.62 13.66 -53.77
CA MET A 1 16.23 13.64 -53.31
C MET A 1 16.23 13.31 -51.82
N ALA A 2 15.98 14.31 -50.97
CA ALA A 2 15.81 14.12 -49.53
C ALA A 2 14.43 13.48 -49.25
N GLY A 3 14.32 12.63 -48.22
CA GLY A 3 13.03 12.04 -47.86
C GLY A 3 13.06 11.12 -46.64
N ALA A 4 12.88 11.72 -45.46
CA ALA A 4 12.39 11.12 -44.21
C ALA A 4 13.23 10.00 -43.56
N ALA A 5 14.37 10.38 -42.98
CA ALA A 5 14.82 9.73 -41.75
C ALA A 5 13.67 9.80 -40.73
N GLY A 6 13.18 8.63 -40.30
CA GLY A 6 12.05 8.49 -39.39
C GLY A 6 12.15 9.44 -38.20
N LEU A 7 11.02 10.08 -37.89
CA LEU A 7 10.86 11.14 -36.90
C LEU A 7 11.38 10.74 -35.51
N GLY A 8 12.69 10.94 -35.29
CA GLY A 8 13.28 11.59 -34.11
C GLY A 8 12.91 11.13 -32.69
N PHE A 9 12.37 9.94 -32.46
CA PHE A 9 12.13 9.45 -31.09
C PHE A 9 13.30 8.57 -30.63
N HIS A 10 14.34 9.18 -30.06
CA HIS A 10 15.34 8.50 -29.25
C HIS A 10 14.90 8.57 -27.79
N PRO A 11 14.18 7.58 -27.24
CA PRO A 11 13.84 7.57 -25.82
C PRO A 11 15.14 7.46 -25.02
N HIS A 12 15.48 8.52 -24.28
CA HIS A 12 16.55 8.46 -23.31
C HIS A 12 16.12 7.49 -22.22
N PHE A 13 16.77 6.34 -22.14
CA PHE A 13 16.48 5.40 -21.07
C PHE A 13 16.78 6.08 -19.73
N ALA A 14 15.77 6.15 -18.86
CA ALA A 14 15.95 6.67 -17.51
C ALA A 14 17.15 5.96 -16.87
N GLY A 15 18.14 6.74 -16.43
CA GLY A 15 19.37 6.22 -15.85
C GLY A 15 19.07 5.24 -14.72
N PHE A 16 19.94 4.26 -14.50
CA PHE A 16 19.75 3.20 -13.51
C PHE A 16 19.27 3.72 -12.15
N TRP A 17 19.85 4.83 -11.69
CA TRP A 17 19.47 5.53 -10.46
C TRP A 17 18.03 6.02 -10.42
N HIS A 18 17.48 6.53 -11.53
CA HIS A 18 16.08 6.98 -11.60
C HIS A 18 15.12 5.80 -11.50
N ARG A 19 15.45 4.68 -12.16
CA ARG A 19 14.65 3.45 -12.10
C ARG A 19 14.70 2.82 -10.72
N PHE A 20 15.87 2.81 -10.08
CA PHE A 20 16.05 2.29 -8.73
C PHE A 20 15.30 3.15 -7.72
N ALA A 21 15.51 4.47 -7.73
CA ALA A 21 14.81 5.38 -6.83
C ALA A 21 13.29 5.30 -6.99
N GLY A 22 12.78 5.25 -8.22
CA GLY A 22 11.34 5.08 -8.47
C GLY A 22 10.78 3.78 -7.92
N LYS A 23 11.51 2.66 -8.08
CA LYS A 23 11.12 1.36 -7.52
C LYS A 23 11.17 1.35 -5.99
N THR A 24 12.23 1.92 -5.40
CA THR A 24 12.38 1.97 -3.94
C THR A 24 11.29 2.84 -3.31
N LEU A 25 10.98 4.00 -3.89
CA LEU A 25 9.90 4.86 -3.40
C LEU A 25 8.52 4.20 -3.52
N GLY A 26 8.23 3.55 -4.65
CA GLY A 26 7.00 2.78 -4.83
C GLY A 26 6.91 1.59 -3.87
N ALA A 27 7.99 0.84 -3.70
CA ALA A 27 8.05 -0.27 -2.75
C ALA A 27 7.86 0.20 -1.30
N THR A 28 8.46 1.34 -0.91
CA THR A 28 8.27 1.94 0.42
C THR A 28 6.82 2.36 0.65
N MET A 29 6.14 2.94 -0.35
CA MET A 29 4.72 3.28 -0.25
C MET A 29 3.86 2.03 0.03
N TRP A 30 4.04 0.97 -0.75
CA TRP A 30 3.32 -0.30 -0.55
C TRP A 30 3.69 -0.98 0.77
N PHE A 31 4.97 -0.98 1.12
CA PHE A 31 5.45 -1.47 2.40
C PHE A 31 4.78 -0.75 3.57
N TRP A 32 4.66 0.58 3.50
CA TRP A 32 4.03 1.38 4.53
C TRP A 32 2.53 1.06 4.66
N MET A 33 1.81 0.91 3.54
CA MET A 33 0.41 0.51 3.57
C MET A 33 0.21 -0.86 4.20
N MET A 34 1.03 -1.86 3.86
CA MET A 34 0.94 -3.20 4.49
C MET A 34 1.37 -3.19 5.96
N TYR A 35 2.38 -2.41 6.30
CA TYR A 35 2.79 -2.22 7.70
C TYR A 35 1.64 -1.61 8.52
N ARG A 36 1.01 -0.57 8.00
CA ARG A 36 -0.16 0.07 8.61
C ARG A 36 -1.34 -0.90 8.69
N ALA A 37 -1.62 -1.67 7.64
CA ALA A 37 -2.66 -2.70 7.63
C ALA A 37 -2.40 -3.82 8.64
N LYS A 38 -1.13 -4.17 8.90
CA LYS A 38 -0.78 -5.12 9.96
C LYS A 38 -1.00 -4.53 11.36
N GLN A 39 -0.69 -3.25 11.55
CA GLN A 39 -0.91 -2.55 12.82
C GLN A 39 -2.39 -2.28 13.11
N ASP A 40 -3.17 -1.93 12.09
CA ASP A 40 -4.62 -1.72 12.18
C ASP A 40 -5.41 -3.03 11.96
N GLY A 41 -4.72 -4.13 11.69
CA GLY A 41 -5.28 -5.48 11.48
C GLY A 41 -6.22 -5.95 12.60
N PRO A 42 -5.91 -5.79 13.90
CA PRO A 42 -6.85 -6.18 14.95
C PRO A 42 -8.10 -5.28 15.04
N VAL A 43 -8.04 -4.02 14.57
CA VAL A 43 -9.20 -3.10 14.54
C VAL A 43 -10.10 -3.39 13.34
N LEU A 44 -9.52 -3.82 12.20
CA LEU A 44 -10.26 -4.13 10.97
C LEU A 44 -10.77 -5.58 10.89
N LEU A 45 -10.11 -6.54 11.56
CA LEU A 45 -10.56 -7.94 11.62
C LEU A 45 -11.71 -8.18 12.62
N GLY A 46 -12.23 -7.13 13.26
CA GLY A 46 -13.43 -7.23 14.10
C GLY A 46 -13.26 -8.07 15.38
N LEU A 47 -12.03 -8.37 15.79
CA LEU A 47 -11.74 -9.17 17.00
C LEU A 47 -11.83 -8.36 18.31
N GLN A 48 -11.87 -7.03 18.22
CA GLN A 48 -12.19 -6.15 19.35
C GLN A 48 -13.13 -5.05 18.88
N HIS A 49 -14.43 -5.28 19.00
CA HIS A 49 -15.36 -4.17 19.03
C HIS A 49 -15.34 -3.52 20.42
N PRO A 50 -15.22 -2.18 20.52
CA PRO A 50 -15.31 -1.47 21.81
C PRO A 50 -16.60 -1.74 22.61
N TRP A 51 -17.64 -2.27 21.95
CA TRP A 51 -18.95 -2.56 22.54
C TRP A 51 -19.20 -4.04 22.87
N ASP A 52 -18.25 -4.94 22.62
CA ASP A 52 -18.30 -6.31 23.17
C ASP A 52 -18.05 -6.33 24.70
N HIS A 53 -17.79 -5.17 25.32
CA HIS A 53 -17.73 -5.01 26.77
C HIS A 53 -19.11 -4.82 27.45
N HIS A 54 -20.24 -4.87 26.73
CA HIS A 54 -21.57 -4.57 27.27
C HIS A 54 -22.64 -5.65 26.96
N GLY A 55 -22.29 -6.94 27.05
CA GLY A 55 -23.20 -8.04 26.69
C GLY A 55 -23.55 -9.10 27.76
N ASP A 56 -22.67 -9.36 28.73
CA ASP A 56 -22.76 -10.58 29.58
C ASP A 56 -23.00 -10.29 31.08
N HIS A 57 -24.06 -9.55 31.40
CA HIS A 57 -24.62 -9.52 32.77
C HIS A 57 -26.13 -9.80 32.75
N HIS A 58 -26.56 -10.72 31.90
CA HIS A 58 -27.80 -11.44 32.12
C HIS A 58 -27.42 -12.86 32.50
N ASP A 59 -28.01 -13.31 33.61
CA ASP A 59 -27.92 -14.64 34.19
C ASP A 59 -26.97 -14.72 35.40
N GLU A 60 -27.49 -15.32 36.47
CA GLU A 60 -26.85 -15.68 37.74
C GLU A 60 -26.95 -14.68 38.91
N GLU A 61 -28.14 -14.56 39.53
CA GLU A 61 -28.32 -14.96 40.95
C GLU A 61 -29.79 -14.94 41.40
N HIS A 62 -30.07 -15.85 42.34
CA HIS A 62 -31.33 -16.31 42.93
C HIS A 62 -32.25 -15.26 43.59
#